data_AF-A0A226MD09-F1
#
_entry.id   AF-A0A226MD09-F1
#
_cell.length_a   1.000
_cell.length_b   1.000
_cell.length_c   1.000
_cell.angle_alpha   90.00
_cell.angle_beta   90.00
_cell.angle_gamma   90.00
#
_symmetry.space_group_name_H-M   'P 1'
#
loop_
_entity.id
_entity.type
_entity.pdbx_description
1 polymer ?
#
loop_
_entity_poly.entity_id
_entity_poly.type
_entity_poly.pdbx_seq_one_letter_code
_entity_poly.pdbx_strand_id
1 'polypeptide(L)'
;NFSFEDEFVNIPKSIAQITREAGVETFIHISHLNASMKSPSKYLRSKVVDVAKAIINAIKNPDAKGKTYALAGPNRYLLYDMVEYIYAVTFRTFFPYPLPRPLYHLIARVFEISPFEPWLTRDKVDRFHTTDMTLPDLPGLEDLGIQPTSLEQKAIEVLRRHRRYRWLDAELEEAKPAKTYPM
;
A
#
# COMPACT_ATOMS: atom_id res chain seq x y z
N ASN A 1 -10.18 14.14 -17.56
CA ASN A 1 -9.39 13.86 -16.34
C ASN A 1 -10.19 14.31 -15.14
N PHE A 2 -10.45 13.40 -14.20
CA PHE A 2 -11.05 13.76 -12.92
C PHE A 2 -10.00 14.43 -12.04
N SER A 3 -10.41 15.36 -11.18
CA SER A 3 -9.51 15.94 -10.19
C SER A 3 -9.38 15.01 -8.99
N PHE A 4 -8.32 15.18 -8.20
CA PHE A 4 -8.15 14.46 -6.94
C PHE A 4 -9.35 14.65 -6.00
N GLU A 5 -9.90 15.86 -5.95
CA GLU A 5 -11.02 16.19 -5.07
C GLU A 5 -12.31 15.49 -5.55
N ASP A 6 -12.47 15.33 -6.87
CA ASP A 6 -13.57 14.56 -7.42
C ASP A 6 -13.49 13.09 -7.04
N GLU A 7 -12.30 12.49 -7.18
CA GLU A 7 -12.08 11.05 -6.94
C GLU A 7 -12.19 10.66 -5.46
N PHE A 8 -11.72 11.49 -4.54
CA PHE A 8 -11.60 11.13 -3.11
C PHE A 8 -12.59 11.85 -2.20
N VAL A 9 -13.26 12.90 -2.65
CA VAL A 9 -14.22 13.67 -1.84
C VAL A 9 -15.61 13.59 -2.45
N ASN A 10 -15.77 14.07 -3.69
CA ASN A 10 -17.10 14.23 -4.28
C ASN A 10 -17.76 12.88 -4.60
N ILE A 11 -17.04 11.98 -5.28
CA ILE A 11 -17.57 10.67 -5.68
C ILE A 11 -17.93 9.82 -4.44
N PRO A 12 -17.03 9.62 -3.44
CA PRO A 12 -17.38 8.84 -2.25
C PRO A 12 -18.53 9.45 -1.47
N LYS A 13 -18.62 10.78 -1.39
CA LYS A 13 -19.74 11.49 -0.73
C LYS A 13 -21.07 11.23 -1.42
N SER A 14 -21.13 11.31 -2.76
CA SER A 14 -22.34 11.02 -3.52
C SER A 14 -22.75 9.55 -3.38
N ILE A 15 -21.80 8.61 -3.43
CA ILE A 15 -22.09 7.18 -3.21
C ILE A 15 -22.63 6.97 -1.79
N ALA A 16 -22.05 7.60 -0.77
CA ALA A 16 -22.54 7.50 0.61
C ALA A 16 -23.96 8.06 0.79
N GLN A 17 -24.33 9.13 0.09
CA GLN A 17 -25.69 9.66 0.09
C GLN A 17 -26.68 8.69 -0.58
N ILE A 18 -26.35 8.20 -1.77
CA ILE A 18 -27.22 7.29 -2.53
C ILE A 18 -27.41 5.96 -1.78
N THR A 19 -26.36 5.40 -1.19
CA THR A 19 -26.46 4.16 -0.40
C THR A 19 -27.35 4.33 0.82
N ARG A 20 -27.36 5.52 1.44
CA ARG A 20 -28.28 5.84 2.53
C ARG A 20 -29.73 5.95 2.05
N GLU A 21 -29.97 6.62 0.92
CA GLU A 21 -31.30 6.74 0.32
C GLU A 21 -31.85 5.38 -0.15
N ALA A 22 -31.00 4.52 -0.67
CA ALA A 22 -31.34 3.16 -1.11
C ALA A 22 -31.52 2.16 0.04
N GLY A 23 -31.27 2.56 1.30
CA GLY A 23 -31.42 1.69 2.46
C GLY A 23 -30.41 0.55 2.52
N VAL A 24 -29.19 0.73 1.98
CA VAL A 24 -28.14 -0.29 2.02
C VAL A 24 -27.71 -0.56 3.47
N GLU A 25 -27.71 -1.83 3.87
CA GLU A 25 -27.44 -2.24 5.26
C GLU A 25 -26.01 -1.95 5.74
N THR A 26 -25.04 -2.00 4.83
CA THR A 26 -23.61 -1.86 5.11
C THR A 26 -22.89 -1.13 3.97
N PHE A 27 -22.28 0.01 4.27
CA PHE A 27 -21.40 0.75 3.36
C PHE A 27 -19.97 0.71 3.88
N ILE A 28 -19.01 0.33 3.04
CA ILE A 28 -17.58 0.25 3.40
C ILE A 28 -16.81 1.27 2.58
N HIS A 29 -16.08 2.15 3.28
CA HIS A 29 -15.14 3.08 2.68
C HIS A 29 -13.70 2.63 2.99
N ILE A 30 -12.84 2.64 1.98
CA ILE A 30 -11.43 2.24 2.11
C ILE A 30 -10.58 3.49 1.95
N SER A 31 -9.91 3.87 3.04
CA SER A 31 -8.89 4.91 3.06
C SER A 31 -7.52 4.30 3.28
N HIS A 32 -6.47 5.08 3.02
CA HIS A 32 -5.12 4.66 3.38
C HIS A 32 -4.82 4.86 4.87
N LEU A 33 -3.89 4.08 5.43
CA LEU A 33 -3.42 4.21 6.81
C LEU A 33 -2.90 5.62 7.12
N ASN A 34 -2.09 6.18 6.20
CA ASN A 34 -1.56 7.55 6.30
C ASN A 34 -2.52 8.62 5.74
N ALA A 35 -3.82 8.34 5.65
CA ALA A 35 -4.81 9.34 5.23
C ALA A 35 -5.00 10.36 6.35
N SER A 36 -4.21 11.43 6.29
CA SER A 36 -4.30 12.58 7.19
C SER A 36 -4.35 13.86 6.35
N MET A 37 -5.12 14.85 6.80
CA MET A 37 -5.16 16.19 6.18
C MET A 37 -3.78 16.87 6.15
N LYS A 38 -2.85 16.42 6.99
CA LYS A 38 -1.46 16.92 7.05
C LYS A 38 -0.47 16.09 6.22
N SER A 39 -0.92 14.99 5.62
CA SER A 39 -0.05 14.08 4.87
C SER A 39 0.30 14.69 3.50
N PRO A 40 1.57 14.66 3.07
CA PRO A 40 1.98 15.23 1.78
C PRO A 40 1.55 14.38 0.57
N SER A 41 1.19 13.11 0.78
CA SER A 41 0.87 12.15 -0.26
C SER A 41 -0.62 11.79 -0.30
N LYS A 42 -1.20 11.83 -1.48
CA LYS A 42 -2.65 11.73 -1.74
C LYS A 42 -3.16 10.32 -2.03
N TYR A 43 -2.35 9.45 -2.63
CA TYR A 43 -2.83 8.14 -3.09
C TYR A 43 -1.98 7.04 -2.53
N LEU A 44 -2.47 6.22 -1.62
CA LEU A 44 -1.73 5.04 -1.18
C LEU A 44 -2.68 3.84 -1.17
N ARG A 45 -2.18 2.66 -1.56
CA ARG A 45 -2.92 1.39 -1.66
C ARG A 45 -2.25 0.33 -0.80
N SER A 46 -3.06 -0.43 -0.06
CA SER A 46 -2.64 -1.60 0.74
C SER A 46 -2.92 -2.94 0.02
N LYS A 47 -2.32 -4.02 0.54
CA LYS A 47 -2.22 -5.35 -0.08
C LYS A 47 -3.59 -6.04 -0.25
N VAL A 48 -3.80 -6.63 -1.42
CA VAL A 48 -5.15 -6.98 -1.93
C VAL A 48 -5.79 -8.19 -1.25
N VAL A 49 -5.03 -9.21 -0.84
CA VAL A 49 -5.63 -10.50 -0.42
C VAL A 49 -6.18 -10.45 1.01
N ASP A 50 -5.36 -10.00 1.97
CA ASP A 50 -5.79 -9.92 3.37
C ASP A 50 -6.80 -8.80 3.59
N VAL A 51 -6.68 -7.69 2.84
CA VAL A 51 -7.67 -6.60 2.85
C VAL A 51 -9.00 -7.06 2.25
N ALA A 52 -9.00 -7.85 1.17
CA ALA A 52 -10.25 -8.39 0.62
C ALA A 52 -10.97 -9.30 1.63
N LYS A 53 -10.23 -10.17 2.33
CA LYS A 53 -10.79 -10.99 3.42
C LYS A 53 -11.29 -10.10 4.56
N ALA A 54 -10.56 -9.04 4.90
CA ALA A 54 -10.94 -8.10 5.96
C ALA A 54 -12.28 -7.40 5.63
N ILE A 55 -12.46 -6.98 4.37
CA ILE A 55 -13.72 -6.40 3.89
C ILE A 55 -14.85 -7.42 4.00
N ILE A 56 -14.64 -8.66 3.54
CA ILE A 56 -15.66 -9.71 3.62
C ILE A 56 -16.07 -10.01 5.07
N ASN A 57 -15.10 -10.09 5.99
CA ASN A 57 -15.36 -10.35 7.39
C ASN A 57 -16.03 -9.15 8.08
N ALA A 58 -15.64 -7.92 7.70
CA ALA A 58 -16.30 -6.70 8.17
C ALA A 58 -17.77 -6.61 7.71
N ILE A 59 -18.11 -7.11 6.52
CA ILE A 59 -19.51 -7.18 6.06
C ILE A 59 -20.32 -8.17 6.92
N LYS A 60 -19.73 -9.31 7.29
CA LYS A 60 -20.40 -10.37 8.05
C LYS A 60 -20.58 -10.01 9.53
N ASN A 61 -19.67 -9.21 10.09
CA ASN A 61 -19.67 -8.87 11.50
C ASN A 61 -20.57 -7.65 11.78
N PRO A 62 -21.69 -7.79 12.52
CA PRO A 62 -22.55 -6.65 12.86
C PRO A 62 -21.82 -5.62 13.73
N ASP A 63 -20.85 -6.05 14.53
CA ASP A 63 -20.04 -5.21 15.44
C ASP A 63 -19.04 -4.32 14.71
N ALA A 64 -18.80 -4.53 13.41
CA ALA A 64 -17.88 -3.73 12.61
C ALA A 64 -18.49 -2.40 12.13
N LYS A 65 -19.81 -2.22 12.29
CA LYS A 65 -20.52 -1.01 11.85
C LYS A 65 -20.01 0.22 12.62
N GLY A 66 -19.58 1.25 11.87
CA GLY A 66 -19.12 2.52 12.43
C GLY A 66 -17.71 2.49 13.04
N LYS A 67 -16.98 1.38 12.93
CA LYS A 67 -15.59 1.27 13.42
C LYS A 67 -14.59 1.52 12.28
N THR A 68 -13.46 2.13 12.64
CA THR A 68 -12.32 2.31 11.74
C THR A 68 -11.29 1.22 12.03
N TYR A 69 -10.89 0.46 11.02
CA TYR A 69 -9.88 -0.58 11.13
C TYR A 69 -8.57 -0.12 10.49
N ALA A 70 -7.45 -0.30 11.21
CA ALA A 70 -6.11 -0.01 10.71
C ALA A 70 -5.46 -1.29 10.19
N LEU A 71 -5.51 -1.50 8.87
CA LEU A 71 -4.97 -2.70 8.25
C LEU A 71 -3.47 -2.55 7.99
N ALA A 72 -2.65 -3.03 8.91
CA ALA A 72 -1.18 -3.06 8.81
C ALA A 72 -0.65 -4.49 8.63
N GLY A 73 0.49 -4.63 7.95
CA GLY A 73 1.17 -5.92 7.84
C GLY A 73 1.86 -6.32 9.14
N PRO A 74 2.35 -7.58 9.24
CA PRO A 74 2.91 -8.10 10.49
C PRO A 74 4.28 -7.53 10.85
N ASN A 75 5.04 -7.09 9.84
CA ASN A 75 6.42 -6.63 10.00
C ASN A 75 6.55 -5.21 9.45
N ARG A 76 7.30 -4.37 10.18
CA ARG A 76 7.73 -3.05 9.72
C ARG A 76 9.11 -3.15 9.10
N TYR A 77 9.28 -2.57 7.92
CA TYR A 77 10.55 -2.53 7.19
C TYR A 77 10.97 -1.08 6.95
N LEU A 78 12.27 -0.79 6.98
CA LEU A 78 12.76 0.45 6.40
C LEU A 78 12.70 0.36 4.87
N LEU A 79 12.47 1.50 4.23
CA LEU A 79 12.38 1.57 2.76
C LEU A 79 13.65 1.03 2.08
N TYR A 80 14.82 1.30 2.64
CA TYR A 80 16.09 0.81 2.13
C TYR A 80 16.17 -0.72 2.16
N ASP A 81 15.94 -1.34 3.33
CA ASP A 81 16.01 -2.80 3.50
C ASP A 81 14.91 -3.51 2.69
N MET A 82 13.74 -2.88 2.52
CA MET A 82 12.67 -3.40 1.68
C MET A 82 13.08 -3.42 0.20
N VAL A 83 13.72 -2.37 -0.30
CA VAL A 83 14.22 -2.33 -1.68
C VAL A 83 15.36 -3.33 -1.86
N GLU A 84 16.30 -3.40 -0.90
CA GLU A 84 17.37 -4.40 -0.90
C GLU A 84 16.79 -5.82 -1.02
N TYR A 85 15.74 -6.13 -0.26
CA TYR A 85 15.04 -7.41 -0.33
C TYR A 85 14.38 -7.67 -1.69
N ILE A 86 13.75 -6.67 -2.31
CA ILE A 86 13.18 -6.81 -3.67
C ILE A 86 14.27 -7.19 -4.68
N TYR A 87 15.44 -6.55 -4.61
CA TYR A 87 16.57 -6.85 -5.49
C TYR A 87 17.18 -8.23 -5.20
N ALA A 88 17.24 -8.62 -3.92
CA ALA A 88 17.67 -9.95 -3.49
C ALA A 88 16.75 -11.04 -4.07
N VAL A 89 15.43 -10.90 -3.93
CA VAL A 89 14.44 -11.85 -4.47
C VAL A 89 14.48 -11.88 -6.00
N THR A 90 14.75 -10.75 -6.66
CA THR A 90 14.77 -10.67 -8.13
C THR A 90 16.12 -11.12 -8.73
N PHE A 91 17.15 -11.35 -7.89
CA PHE A 91 18.52 -11.63 -8.29
C PHE A 91 19.07 -10.58 -9.28
N ARG A 92 18.83 -9.30 -8.98
CA ARG A 92 19.33 -8.16 -9.75
C ARG A 92 20.37 -7.41 -8.93
N THR A 93 21.35 -6.82 -9.60
CA THR A 93 22.35 -5.97 -8.97
C THR A 93 21.68 -4.75 -8.36
N PHE A 94 21.91 -4.52 -7.06
CA PHE A 94 21.37 -3.38 -6.33
C PHE A 94 22.44 -2.28 -6.22
N PHE A 95 22.14 -1.10 -6.77
CA PHE A 95 23.02 0.07 -6.68
C PHE A 95 22.24 1.26 -6.11
N PRO A 96 22.19 1.42 -4.78
CA PRO A 96 21.53 2.54 -4.15
C PRO A 96 22.39 3.80 -4.26
N TYR A 97 21.77 4.92 -4.58
CA TYR A 97 22.43 6.23 -4.57
C TYR A 97 21.51 7.27 -3.90
N PRO A 98 22.08 8.22 -3.14
CA PRO A 98 21.29 9.29 -2.54
C PRO A 98 20.88 10.30 -3.61
N LEU A 99 19.59 10.65 -3.66
CA LEU A 99 19.08 11.69 -4.53
C LEU A 99 18.33 12.73 -3.68
N PRO A 100 18.73 14.02 -3.72
CA PRO A 100 18.00 15.07 -3.01
C PRO A 100 16.54 15.16 -3.49
N ARG A 101 15.61 15.32 -2.55
CA ARG A 101 14.16 15.37 -2.84
C ARG A 101 13.77 16.39 -3.92
N PRO A 102 14.29 17.64 -3.92
CA PRO A 102 13.93 18.62 -4.95
C PRO A 102 14.27 18.15 -6.37
N LEU A 103 15.42 17.48 -6.54
CA LEU A 103 15.83 16.92 -7.82
C LEU A 103 14.94 15.74 -8.23
N TYR A 104 14.54 14.91 -7.26
CA TYR A 104 13.63 13.80 -7.55
C TYR A 104 12.23 14.29 -7.98
N HIS A 105 11.71 15.37 -7.36
CA HIS A 105 10.48 16.01 -7.81
C HIS A 105 10.58 16.61 -9.20
N LEU A 106 11.73 17.19 -9.56
CA LEU A 106 11.94 17.72 -10.91
C LEU A 106 11.86 16.60 -11.95
N ILE A 107 12.51 15.46 -11.69
CA ILE A 107 12.43 14.28 -12.56
C ILE A 107 10.98 13.77 -12.63
N ALA A 108 10.30 13.64 -11.50
CA ALA A 108 8.91 13.20 -11.45
C ALA A 108 7.97 14.12 -12.25
N ARG A 109 8.22 15.44 -12.22
CA ARG A 109 7.45 16.42 -13.01
C ARG A 109 7.61 16.22 -14.51
N VAL A 110 8.81 15.87 -14.97
CA VAL A 110 9.05 15.57 -16.39
C VAL A 110 8.26 14.33 -16.81
N PHE A 111 8.24 13.28 -15.97
CA PHE A 111 7.44 12.08 -16.24
C PHE A 111 5.94 12.34 -16.24
N GLU A 112 5.42 13.26 -15.42
CA GLU A 112 4.01 13.65 -15.38
C GLU A 112 3.48 14.34 -16.66
N ILE A 113 4.37 14.87 -17.51
CA ILE A 113 3.96 15.54 -18.77
C ILE A 113 3.42 14.53 -19.79
N SER A 114 3.79 13.26 -19.64
CA SER A 114 3.32 12.18 -20.51
C SER A 114 1.79 12.04 -20.44
N PRO A 115 1.10 11.91 -21.59
CA PRO A 115 -0.34 11.62 -21.63
C PRO A 115 -0.66 10.16 -21.23
N PHE A 116 0.34 9.28 -21.22
CA PHE A 116 0.22 7.89 -20.74
C PHE A 116 0.43 7.80 -19.24
N GLU A 117 -0.08 6.75 -18.60
CA GLU A 117 0.06 6.51 -17.16
C GLU A 117 1.53 6.64 -16.70
N PRO A 118 1.87 7.68 -15.93
CA PRO A 118 3.25 7.95 -15.57
C PRO A 118 3.73 6.92 -14.52
N TRP A 119 4.91 6.35 -14.75
CA TRP A 119 5.51 5.44 -13.77
C TRP A 119 5.95 6.16 -12.49
N LEU A 120 6.31 7.44 -12.61
CA LEU A 120 6.76 8.30 -11.52
C LEU A 120 5.96 9.61 -11.51
N THR A 121 5.44 9.96 -10.34
CA THR A 121 4.72 11.22 -10.09
C THR A 121 5.25 11.86 -8.81
N ARG A 122 5.09 13.18 -8.67
CA ARG A 122 5.50 13.95 -7.48
C ARG A 122 4.80 13.42 -6.24
N ASP A 123 3.50 13.12 -6.35
CA ASP A 123 2.74 12.49 -5.28
C ASP A 123 3.37 11.16 -4.85
N LYS A 124 3.77 10.32 -5.81
CA LYS A 124 4.43 9.04 -5.55
C LYS A 124 5.80 9.20 -4.88
N VAL A 125 6.51 10.31 -5.13
CA VAL A 125 7.75 10.63 -4.42
C VAL A 125 7.46 10.90 -2.95
N ASP A 126 6.57 11.85 -2.65
CA ASP A 126 6.22 12.19 -1.26
C ASP A 126 5.69 10.99 -0.49
N ARG A 127 4.94 10.16 -1.21
CA ARG A 127 4.37 8.92 -0.72
C ARG A 127 5.38 7.93 -0.19
N PHE A 128 6.40 7.62 -0.99
CA PHE A 128 7.44 6.69 -0.58
C PHE A 128 8.30 7.22 0.57
N HIS A 129 8.37 8.55 0.72
CA HIS A 129 9.16 9.19 1.76
C HIS A 129 8.35 9.52 3.03
N THR A 130 7.07 9.18 3.07
CA THR A 130 6.21 9.34 4.25
C THR A 130 6.21 8.04 5.04
N THR A 131 6.54 8.13 6.33
CA THR A 131 6.56 6.97 7.23
C THR A 131 5.15 6.54 7.59
N ASP A 132 4.92 5.22 7.59
CA ASP A 132 3.66 4.65 8.09
C ASP A 132 3.50 4.87 9.59
N MET A 133 2.32 5.33 10.00
CA MET A 133 1.97 5.55 11.40
C MET A 133 1.52 4.25 12.06
N THR A 134 1.97 3.98 13.28
CA THR A 134 1.44 2.92 14.12
C THR A 134 0.29 3.48 14.95
N LEU A 135 -0.91 2.93 14.75
CA LEU A 135 -2.15 3.34 15.41
C LEU A 135 -2.61 2.21 16.33
N PRO A 136 -2.00 2.05 17.52
CA PRO A 136 -2.30 0.93 18.43
C PRO A 136 -3.72 1.00 19.00
N ASP A 137 -4.36 2.17 18.98
CA ASP A 137 -5.71 2.38 19.51
C ASP A 137 -6.81 1.86 18.58
N LEU A 138 -6.47 1.54 17.31
CA LEU A 138 -7.44 1.08 16.32
C LEU A 138 -7.40 -0.44 16.15
N PRO A 139 -8.56 -1.08 15.93
CA PRO A 139 -8.62 -2.52 15.69
C PRO A 139 -7.90 -2.89 14.39
N GLY A 140 -7.22 -4.04 14.44
CA GLY A 140 -6.33 -4.52 13.38
C GLY A 140 -6.94 -5.62 12.51
N LEU A 141 -6.08 -6.31 11.75
CA LEU A 141 -6.46 -7.49 10.97
C LEU A 141 -6.88 -8.67 11.86
N GLU A 142 -6.30 -8.77 13.05
CA GLU A 142 -6.54 -9.88 14.00
C GLU A 142 -7.96 -9.85 14.55
N ASP A 143 -8.50 -8.66 14.82
CA ASP A 143 -9.89 -8.46 15.28
C ASP A 143 -10.93 -8.87 14.23
N LEU A 144 -10.52 -8.92 12.95
CA LEU A 144 -11.32 -9.41 11.84
C LEU A 144 -11.12 -10.92 11.60
N GLY A 145 -10.39 -11.61 12.47
CA GLY A 145 -10.10 -13.04 12.40
C GLY A 145 -9.10 -13.42 11.31
N ILE A 146 -8.25 -12.48 10.89
CA ILE A 146 -7.29 -12.70 9.80
C ILE A 146 -5.88 -12.63 10.38
N GLN A 147 -5.13 -13.71 10.21
CA GLN A 147 -3.70 -13.69 10.50
C GLN A 147 -2.95 -12.96 9.37
N PRO A 148 -2.20 -11.90 9.67
CA PRO A 148 -1.49 -11.13 8.66
C PRO A 148 -0.38 -11.96 8.02
N THR A 149 -0.35 -12.02 6.69
CA THR A 149 0.70 -12.74 5.95
C THR A 149 1.96 -11.89 5.81
N SER A 150 3.14 -12.51 6.03
CA SER A 150 4.42 -11.80 5.90
C SER A 150 4.74 -11.51 4.43
N LEU A 151 5.53 -10.46 4.18
CA LEU A 151 5.91 -10.09 2.82
C LEU A 151 6.73 -11.19 2.16
N GLU A 152 7.63 -11.82 2.91
CA GLU A 152 8.59 -12.80 2.43
C GLU A 152 7.90 -14.02 1.84
N GLN A 153 6.82 -14.49 2.48
CA GLN A 153 6.04 -15.64 2.03
C GLN A 153 5.38 -15.42 0.66
N LYS A 154 5.03 -14.16 0.33
CA LYS A 154 4.25 -13.82 -0.88
C LYS A 154 5.03 -13.06 -1.94
N ALA A 155 6.23 -12.59 -1.63
CA ALA A 155 7.04 -11.77 -2.53
C ALA A 155 7.32 -12.47 -3.87
N ILE A 156 7.59 -13.78 -3.84
CA ILE A 156 7.94 -14.55 -5.04
C ILE A 156 6.82 -14.59 -6.08
N GLU A 157 5.57 -14.72 -5.65
CA GLU A 157 4.41 -14.81 -6.56
C GLU A 157 4.31 -13.56 -7.46
N VAL A 158 4.71 -12.39 -6.95
CA VAL A 158 4.66 -11.11 -7.67
C VAL A 158 5.97 -10.80 -8.39
N LEU A 159 7.12 -11.14 -7.79
CA LEU A 159 8.44 -10.75 -8.30
C LEU A 159 9.05 -11.74 -9.29
N ARG A 160 8.55 -12.98 -9.38
CA ARG A 160 9.08 -14.00 -10.30
C ARG A 160 9.13 -13.51 -11.75
N ARG A 161 8.17 -12.71 -12.18
CA ARG A 161 8.13 -12.12 -13.54
C ARG A 161 9.32 -11.22 -13.88
N HIS A 162 10.01 -10.66 -12.88
CA HIS A 162 11.13 -9.74 -13.06
C HIS A 162 12.51 -10.43 -13.00
N ARG A 163 12.52 -11.71 -12.62
CA ARG A 163 13.74 -12.54 -12.57
C ARG A 163 14.25 -12.80 -13.98
N ARG A 164 15.57 -12.90 -14.13
CA ARG A 164 16.18 -13.41 -15.37
C ARG A 164 15.96 -14.91 -15.45
N TYR A 165 15.94 -15.45 -16.67
CA TYR A 165 15.76 -16.90 -16.92
C TYR A 165 16.65 -17.78 -16.04
N ARG A 166 17.93 -17.41 -15.85
CA ARG A 166 18.88 -18.14 -15.00
C ARG A 166 18.43 -18.38 -13.55
N TRP A 167 17.59 -17.49 -13.02
CA TRP A 167 17.14 -17.47 -11.62
C TRP A 167 15.63 -17.68 -11.49
N LEU A 168 14.92 -18.00 -12.58
CA LEU A 168 13.46 -18.11 -12.61
C LEU A 168 12.95 -19.18 -11.64
N ASP A 169 13.69 -20.29 -11.55
CA ASP A 169 13.35 -21.47 -10.74
C ASP A 169 14.12 -21.54 -9.42
N ALA A 170 14.89 -20.51 -9.09
CA ALA A 170 15.58 -20.42 -7.80
C ALA A 170 14.58 -20.37 -6.64
N GLU A 171 14.89 -21.07 -5.56
CA GLU A 171 14.01 -21.13 -4.38
C GLU A 171 14.03 -19.79 -3.62
N LEU A 172 13.00 -19.57 -2.79
CA LEU A 172 12.89 -18.32 -2.01
C LEU A 172 13.96 -18.27 -0.89
N GLU A 173 14.34 -19.42 -0.34
CA GLU A 173 15.26 -19.53 0.79
C GLU A 173 16.68 -19.02 0.48
N GLU A 174 17.04 -18.95 -0.80
CA GLU A 174 18.30 -18.36 -1.26
C GLU A 174 18.36 -16.84 -1.05
N ALA A 175 17.21 -16.16 -0.96
CA ALA A 175 17.15 -14.72 -0.72
C ALA A 175 17.14 -14.42 0.79
N LYS A 176 18.13 -13.66 1.26
CA LYS A 176 18.19 -13.21 2.66
C LYS A 176 16.93 -12.39 2.99
N PRO A 177 16.24 -12.68 4.12
CA PRO A 177 15.06 -11.93 4.51
C PRO A 177 15.40 -10.47 4.83
N ALA A 178 14.44 -9.58 4.63
CA ALA A 178 14.57 -8.17 4.97
C ALA A 178 14.71 -7.99 6.49
N LYS A 179 15.46 -6.97 6.91
CA LYS A 179 15.53 -6.59 8.33
C LYS A 179 14.21 -5.98 8.77
N THR A 180 13.74 -6.41 9.94
CA THR A 180 12.50 -5.92 10.55
C THR A 180 12.80 -4.94 11.67
N TYR A 181 11.87 -4.02 11.89
CA TYR A 181 11.93 -2.96 12.90
C TYR A 181 10.73 -3.05 13.84
N PRO A 182 10.84 -2.58 15.09
CA PRO A 182 9.71 -2.56 16.00
C PRO A 182 8.59 -1.63 15.46
N MET A 183 7.34 -2.03 15.71
CA MET A 183 6.16 -1.23 15.41
C MET A 183 6.04 -0.04 16.37
#